data_AF-A0A8X7N8Q8-F1
#
_entry.id   AF-A0A8X7N8Q8-F1
#
_cell.length_a   1.000
_cell.length_b   1.000
_cell.length_c   1.000
_cell.angle_alpha   90.00
_cell.angle_beta   90.00
_cell.angle_gamma   90.00
#
_symmetry.space_group_name_H-M   'P 1'
#
loop_
_entity.id
_entity.type
_entity.pdbx_description
1 polymer ?
#
loop_
_entity_poly.entity_id
_entity_poly.type
_entity_poly.pdbx_seq_one_letter_code
_entity_poly.pdbx_strand_id
1 'polypeptide(L)'
;MDTDTAHVNGIAPAKFLAVDETEEVLGSGKDPYKLKRHLDHYSCTCPAWRFQSKASIVARTCKHLKTLLGEAYESARVTAAGGMAPTSPSSSPKKRAASGSSSASPTKKSKNEVKVNLMLAETYVMDGKVDPSGWWMSEKLDGVRAYWDGSSMWSRASNCYEAPESFKATLPNDMNLDGELWMQRDAFDETSGLIRSGAASWKKWDRIVYMVFDIVGDTNPFEQRLETLKQRFGEPQTPSDALSQQKGGGIVVLKQEKCTSRDHLLEELKKVEAVGGEGLMLRKAGSQYEHKRSRTLLKVKTFYDAEAVVIAIEEGDGKNKGRMGALRCRMENGSTFKVGTGFKDSHRNHPPEVGTVITYKFQELSHEGTPRFPVFVGIAADKTVPKDAIVRSTLLRTEKKAAAALAAAEEEEATTSSAATTAAKRTKK
;
A
#
# COMPACT_ATOMS: atom_id res chain seq x y z
N MET A 1 -5.13 -7.31 -29.06
CA MET A 1 -6.57 -7.14 -29.38
C MET A 1 -6.63 -6.16 -30.53
N ASP A 2 -7.25 -6.53 -31.63
CA ASP A 2 -7.45 -5.62 -32.75
C ASP A 2 -8.51 -4.59 -32.32
N THR A 3 -8.14 -3.32 -32.26
CA THR A 3 -8.89 -2.27 -31.55
C THR A 3 -10.21 -1.91 -32.23
N ASP A 4 -10.37 -2.25 -33.51
CA ASP A 4 -11.56 -1.85 -34.28
C ASP A 4 -12.60 -2.97 -34.45
N THR A 5 -12.26 -4.21 -34.10
CA THR A 5 -13.19 -5.35 -34.30
C THR A 5 -13.38 -6.22 -33.05
N ALA A 6 -12.63 -5.95 -31.98
CA ALA A 6 -12.68 -6.66 -30.70
C ALA A 6 -12.57 -8.19 -30.80
N HIS A 7 -11.99 -8.73 -31.86
CA HIS A 7 -11.80 -10.18 -31.99
C HIS A 7 -10.75 -10.67 -30.98
N VAL A 8 -11.02 -11.82 -30.37
CA VAL A 8 -10.02 -12.57 -29.59
C VAL A 8 -9.76 -13.87 -30.32
N ASN A 9 -8.52 -14.07 -30.79
CA ASN A 9 -8.12 -15.23 -31.59
C ASN A 9 -9.02 -15.48 -32.82
N GLY A 10 -9.46 -14.41 -33.49
CA GLY A 10 -10.34 -14.50 -34.67
C GLY A 10 -11.81 -14.78 -34.37
N ILE A 11 -12.23 -14.80 -33.10
CA ILE A 11 -13.63 -14.99 -32.69
C ILE A 11 -14.24 -13.63 -32.35
N ALA A 12 -15.41 -13.32 -32.94
CA ALA A 12 -16.19 -12.12 -32.66
C ALA A 12 -17.13 -12.34 -31.44
N PRO A 13 -17.41 -11.30 -30.63
CA PRO A 13 -18.41 -11.40 -29.58
C PRO A 13 -19.83 -11.45 -30.16
N ALA A 14 -20.72 -12.21 -29.55
CA ALA A 14 -22.14 -12.31 -29.94
C ALA A 14 -22.87 -10.96 -29.79
N LYS A 15 -22.54 -10.19 -28.76
CA LYS A 15 -22.92 -8.80 -28.60
C LYS A 15 -21.73 -8.00 -28.11
N PHE A 16 -21.38 -6.95 -28.85
CA PHE A 16 -20.31 -6.03 -28.48
C PHE A 16 -20.90 -4.84 -27.73
N LEU A 17 -20.27 -4.46 -26.62
CA LEU A 17 -20.57 -3.23 -25.90
C LEU A 17 -19.44 -2.22 -26.14
N ALA A 18 -19.79 -0.96 -26.37
CA ALA A 18 -18.82 0.13 -26.41
C ALA A 18 -18.16 0.33 -25.02
N VAL A 19 -17.00 0.95 -24.98
CA VAL A 19 -16.34 1.27 -23.70
C VAL A 19 -17.26 2.16 -22.86
N ASP A 20 -17.37 1.82 -21.58
CA ASP A 20 -18.28 2.39 -20.57
C ASP A 20 -19.78 2.09 -20.74
N GLU A 21 -20.17 1.39 -21.81
CA GLU A 21 -21.55 0.93 -21.98
C GLU A 21 -21.90 -0.15 -20.96
N THR A 22 -23.14 -0.08 -20.44
CA THR A 22 -23.67 -0.98 -19.42
C THR A 22 -24.99 -1.59 -19.87
N GLU A 23 -25.14 -2.89 -19.69
CA GLU A 23 -26.36 -3.65 -19.96
C GLU A 23 -26.88 -4.33 -18.70
N GLU A 24 -28.19 -4.30 -18.49
CA GLU A 24 -28.84 -4.95 -17.35
C GLU A 24 -29.41 -6.30 -17.75
N VAL A 25 -29.14 -7.33 -16.94
CA VAL A 25 -29.67 -8.68 -17.15
C VAL A 25 -30.39 -9.16 -15.90
N LEU A 26 -31.52 -9.82 -16.11
CA LEU A 26 -32.25 -10.49 -15.04
C LEU A 26 -31.46 -11.72 -14.58
N GLY A 27 -31.29 -11.83 -13.27
CA GLY A 27 -30.54 -12.93 -12.64
C GLY A 27 -31.34 -13.63 -11.56
N SER A 28 -30.65 -14.42 -10.73
CA SER A 28 -31.25 -15.14 -9.60
C SER A 28 -31.60 -14.26 -8.38
N GLY A 29 -31.30 -12.95 -8.45
CA GLY A 29 -31.55 -11.98 -7.38
C GLY A 29 -32.77 -11.10 -7.67
N LYS A 30 -33.18 -10.30 -6.67
CA LYS A 30 -34.35 -9.41 -6.77
C LYS A 30 -34.08 -8.17 -7.66
N ASP A 31 -32.83 -7.74 -7.74
CA ASP A 31 -32.36 -6.63 -8.57
C ASP A 31 -31.59 -7.15 -9.81
N PRO A 32 -31.68 -6.50 -10.98
CA PRO A 32 -30.94 -6.89 -12.18
C PRO A 32 -29.43 -6.74 -11.99
N TYR A 33 -28.66 -7.66 -12.58
CA TYR A 33 -27.21 -7.56 -12.61
C TYR A 33 -26.76 -6.65 -13.75
N LYS A 34 -25.71 -5.86 -13.52
CA LYS A 34 -25.17 -4.92 -14.50
C LYS A 34 -23.90 -5.50 -15.11
N LEU A 35 -23.85 -5.58 -16.43
CA LEU A 35 -22.69 -5.98 -17.22
C LEU A 35 -22.12 -4.72 -17.86
N LYS A 36 -20.85 -4.41 -17.60
CA LYS A 36 -20.21 -3.20 -18.10
C LYS A 36 -18.92 -3.53 -18.85
N ARG A 37 -18.73 -2.92 -20.03
CA ARG A 37 -17.46 -2.93 -20.74
C ARG A 37 -16.57 -1.81 -20.23
N HIS A 38 -15.39 -2.17 -19.73
CA HIS A 38 -14.31 -1.24 -19.41
C HIS A 38 -13.29 -1.24 -20.55
N LEU A 39 -12.33 -0.33 -20.51
CA LEU A 39 -11.30 -0.21 -21.55
C LEU A 39 -10.58 -1.54 -21.82
N ASP A 40 -10.24 -2.30 -20.77
CA ASP A 40 -9.44 -3.52 -20.84
C ASP A 40 -10.22 -4.82 -20.56
N HIS A 41 -11.32 -4.78 -19.78
CA HIS A 41 -12.08 -5.99 -19.40
C HIS A 41 -13.61 -5.81 -19.46
N TYR A 42 -14.34 -6.90 -19.22
CA TYR A 42 -15.78 -6.88 -18.97
C TYR A 42 -16.05 -7.21 -17.50
N SER A 43 -17.02 -6.54 -16.89
CA SER A 43 -17.42 -6.76 -15.51
C SER A 43 -18.89 -7.13 -15.39
N CYS A 44 -19.25 -7.87 -14.33
CA CYS A 44 -20.63 -8.18 -14.00
C CYS A 44 -20.86 -8.04 -12.49
N THR A 45 -21.98 -7.45 -12.07
CA THR A 45 -22.28 -7.30 -10.62
C THR A 45 -22.79 -8.60 -9.97
N CYS A 46 -22.91 -9.70 -10.71
CA CYS A 46 -23.37 -10.96 -10.15
C CYS A 46 -22.33 -11.58 -9.18
N PRO A 47 -22.79 -12.31 -8.14
CA PRO A 47 -21.90 -12.98 -7.18
C PRO A 47 -20.85 -13.88 -7.85
N ALA A 48 -21.25 -14.63 -8.89
CA ALA A 48 -20.38 -15.56 -9.60
C ALA A 48 -19.19 -14.87 -10.28
N TRP A 49 -19.33 -13.61 -10.71
CA TRP A 49 -18.24 -12.82 -11.27
C TRP A 49 -17.46 -12.10 -10.17
N ARG A 50 -18.17 -11.45 -9.23
CA ARG A 50 -17.57 -10.64 -8.14
C ARG A 50 -16.67 -11.47 -7.22
N PHE A 51 -17.01 -12.73 -6.99
CA PHE A 51 -16.28 -13.60 -6.06
C PHE A 51 -15.21 -14.49 -6.73
N GLN A 52 -14.80 -14.18 -7.97
CA GLN A 52 -13.64 -14.77 -8.63
C GLN A 52 -12.34 -14.05 -8.24
N SER A 53 -12.06 -13.94 -6.94
CA SER A 53 -10.87 -13.25 -6.43
C SER A 53 -9.54 -13.87 -6.86
N LYS A 54 -9.55 -15.13 -7.30
CA LYS A 54 -8.39 -15.88 -7.78
C LYS A 54 -8.08 -15.69 -9.27
N ALA A 55 -9.04 -15.16 -10.04
CA ALA A 55 -8.83 -14.81 -11.45
C ALA A 55 -8.54 -13.31 -11.57
N SER A 56 -7.56 -12.95 -12.40
CA SER A 56 -7.29 -11.56 -12.77
C SER A 56 -8.58 -10.93 -13.29
N ILE A 57 -8.78 -9.62 -13.09
CA ILE A 57 -10.04 -8.96 -13.45
C ILE A 57 -10.39 -9.14 -14.93
N VAL A 58 -9.36 -9.23 -15.78
CA VAL A 58 -9.44 -9.50 -17.22
C VAL A 58 -9.77 -10.96 -17.54
N ALA A 59 -9.51 -11.92 -16.64
CA ALA A 59 -9.83 -13.34 -16.81
C ALA A 59 -11.13 -13.77 -16.08
N ARG A 60 -11.80 -12.86 -15.36
CA ARG A 60 -13.07 -13.17 -14.69
C ARG A 60 -14.20 -13.38 -15.68
N THR A 61 -15.04 -14.36 -15.43
CA THR A 61 -16.17 -14.72 -16.28
C THR A 61 -17.43 -15.01 -15.46
N CYS A 62 -18.59 -15.11 -16.08
CA CYS A 62 -19.78 -15.68 -15.45
C CYS A 62 -20.76 -16.14 -16.52
N LYS A 63 -21.82 -16.84 -16.13
CA LYS A 63 -22.88 -17.26 -17.07
C LYS A 63 -23.44 -16.07 -17.86
N HIS A 64 -23.59 -14.90 -17.24
CA HIS A 64 -24.13 -13.72 -17.92
C HIS A 64 -23.18 -13.18 -19.00
N LEU A 65 -21.86 -13.13 -18.73
CA LEU A 65 -20.89 -12.72 -19.74
C LEU A 65 -20.79 -13.73 -20.89
N LYS A 66 -20.88 -15.03 -20.58
CA LYS A 66 -20.99 -16.08 -21.61
C LYS A 66 -22.23 -15.93 -22.49
N THR A 67 -23.36 -15.54 -21.90
CA THR A 67 -24.60 -15.28 -22.66
C THR A 67 -24.50 -14.01 -23.49
N LEU A 68 -23.95 -12.92 -22.93
CA LEU A 68 -23.80 -11.64 -23.63
C LEU A 68 -22.81 -11.73 -24.79
N LEU A 69 -21.61 -12.23 -24.51
CA LEU A 69 -20.48 -12.18 -25.45
C LEU A 69 -20.39 -13.45 -26.32
N GLY A 70 -21.15 -14.50 -26.00
CA GLY A 70 -21.03 -15.81 -26.61
C GLY A 70 -19.96 -16.66 -25.92
N GLU A 71 -20.26 -17.95 -25.72
CA GLU A 71 -19.41 -18.84 -24.93
C GLU A 71 -18.03 -19.08 -25.56
N ALA A 72 -17.96 -19.16 -26.89
CA ALA A 72 -16.70 -19.32 -27.61
C ALA A 72 -15.79 -18.10 -27.44
N TYR A 73 -16.34 -16.90 -27.61
CA TYR A 73 -15.62 -15.64 -27.41
C TYR A 73 -15.16 -15.46 -25.98
N GLU A 74 -16.06 -15.69 -25.01
CA GLU A 74 -15.76 -15.53 -23.60
C GLU A 74 -14.68 -16.51 -23.14
N SER A 75 -14.70 -17.75 -23.64
CA SER A 75 -13.66 -18.74 -23.34
C SER A 75 -12.31 -18.35 -23.94
N ALA A 76 -12.29 -17.83 -25.18
CA ALA A 76 -11.08 -17.31 -25.81
C ALA A 76 -10.52 -16.11 -25.04
N ARG A 77 -11.38 -15.19 -24.60
CA ARG A 77 -11.02 -14.02 -23.79
C ARG A 77 -10.40 -14.41 -22.44
N VAL A 78 -11.02 -15.33 -21.72
CA VAL A 78 -10.51 -15.83 -20.44
C VAL A 78 -9.17 -16.53 -20.61
N THR A 79 -9.04 -17.36 -21.66
CA THR A 79 -7.80 -18.09 -21.97
C THR A 79 -6.67 -17.14 -22.34
N ALA A 80 -6.93 -16.16 -23.21
CA ALA A 80 -5.96 -15.13 -23.60
C ALA A 80 -5.51 -14.27 -22.40
N ALA A 81 -6.36 -14.14 -21.37
CA ALA A 81 -6.05 -13.45 -20.12
C ALA A 81 -5.39 -14.34 -19.05
N GLY A 82 -4.99 -15.57 -19.39
CA GLY A 82 -4.30 -16.51 -18.49
C GLY A 82 -5.22 -17.30 -17.54
N GLY A 83 -6.54 -17.30 -17.76
CA GLY A 83 -7.50 -18.12 -17.03
C GLY A 83 -7.66 -19.52 -17.62
N MET A 84 -7.85 -20.55 -16.78
CA MET A 84 -8.18 -21.91 -17.26
C MET A 84 -9.64 -21.97 -17.73
N ALA A 85 -9.86 -22.41 -18.98
CA ALA A 85 -11.19 -22.65 -19.52
C ALA A 85 -11.87 -23.85 -18.81
N PRO A 86 -13.16 -23.76 -18.42
CA PRO A 86 -13.88 -24.91 -17.93
C PRO A 86 -14.32 -25.81 -19.10
N THR A 87 -13.93 -27.08 -19.06
CA THR A 87 -14.53 -28.13 -19.88
C THR A 87 -16.00 -28.30 -19.53
N SER A 88 -16.88 -28.15 -20.51
CA SER A 88 -18.33 -28.31 -20.38
C SER A 88 -18.69 -29.75 -19.99
N PRO A 89 -19.60 -29.99 -19.03
CA PRO A 89 -20.22 -31.30 -18.87
C PRO A 89 -21.37 -31.44 -19.87
N SER A 90 -21.25 -32.47 -20.72
CA SER A 90 -22.30 -33.01 -21.57
C SER A 90 -23.51 -33.49 -20.75
N SER A 91 -24.66 -33.49 -21.43
CA SER A 91 -26.04 -33.63 -20.97
C SER A 91 -26.50 -35.06 -20.61
N SER A 92 -27.39 -35.11 -19.59
CA SER A 92 -28.58 -36.01 -19.42
C SER A 92 -28.39 -37.46 -18.91
N PRO A 93 -29.42 -38.14 -18.31
CA PRO A 93 -30.71 -37.68 -17.73
C PRO A 93 -31.03 -38.22 -16.31
N LYS A 94 -32.13 -37.71 -15.73
CA LYS A 94 -32.83 -38.14 -14.49
C LYS A 94 -33.01 -39.66 -14.34
N LYS A 95 -32.85 -40.20 -13.12
CA LYS A 95 -33.78 -41.20 -12.52
C LYS A 95 -33.69 -41.29 -10.98
N ARG A 96 -34.81 -41.70 -10.40
CA ARG A 96 -35.26 -41.66 -9.00
C ARG A 96 -34.54 -42.63 -8.05
N ALA A 97 -34.56 -42.25 -6.76
CA ALA A 97 -34.75 -43.03 -5.53
C ALA A 97 -33.98 -44.35 -5.33
N ALA A 98 -33.18 -44.43 -4.25
CA ALA A 98 -33.51 -45.17 -3.01
C ALA A 98 -32.26 -45.37 -2.14
N SER A 99 -32.47 -45.21 -0.82
CA SER A 99 -31.83 -45.89 0.33
C SER A 99 -30.35 -46.30 0.30
N GLY A 100 -29.62 -45.81 1.32
CA GLY A 100 -28.93 -46.70 2.25
C GLY A 100 -27.40 -46.78 2.15
N SER A 101 -26.79 -46.68 3.34
CA SER A 101 -25.46 -47.16 3.72
C SER A 101 -24.24 -46.26 3.45
N SER A 102 -23.82 -45.62 4.55
CA SER A 102 -22.44 -45.57 5.06
C SER A 102 -21.30 -45.85 4.08
N SER A 103 -20.55 -44.80 3.74
CA SER A 103 -19.15 -44.93 3.34
C SER A 103 -18.35 -43.70 3.77
N ALA A 104 -17.12 -43.99 4.20
CA ALA A 104 -16.14 -43.11 4.79
C ALA A 104 -15.96 -41.79 4.02
N SER A 105 -15.87 -40.70 4.78
CA SER A 105 -15.50 -39.39 4.25
C SER A 105 -14.08 -39.44 3.68
N PRO A 106 -13.85 -39.14 2.38
CA PRO A 106 -12.52 -38.89 1.89
C PRO A 106 -12.09 -37.50 2.40
N THR A 107 -10.98 -37.51 3.14
CA THR A 107 -10.30 -36.34 3.68
C THR A 107 -10.08 -35.28 2.60
N LYS A 108 -10.69 -34.10 2.76
CA LYS A 108 -10.36 -32.90 1.99
C LYS A 108 -8.88 -32.56 2.27
N LYS A 109 -8.02 -32.76 1.28
CA LYS A 109 -6.68 -32.15 1.25
C LYS A 109 -6.86 -30.62 1.32
N SER A 110 -6.50 -30.03 2.46
CA SER A 110 -6.45 -28.58 2.64
C SER A 110 -5.36 -28.01 1.73
N LYS A 111 -5.73 -27.17 0.75
CA LYS A 111 -4.76 -26.23 0.17
C LYS A 111 -4.43 -25.21 1.27
N ASN A 112 -3.22 -25.28 1.80
CA ASN A 112 -2.71 -24.35 2.81
C ASN A 112 -2.83 -22.92 2.27
N GLU A 113 -3.71 -22.13 2.88
CA GLU A 113 -3.72 -20.67 2.71
C GLU A 113 -2.61 -20.13 3.62
N VAL A 114 -1.57 -19.53 3.03
CA VAL A 114 -0.45 -18.96 3.80
C VAL A 114 -0.98 -17.74 4.55
N LYS A 115 -1.13 -17.89 5.87
CA LYS A 115 -1.54 -16.80 6.75
C LYS A 115 -0.31 -16.13 7.35
N VAL A 116 -0.04 -14.91 6.91
CA VAL A 116 1.08 -14.10 7.41
C VAL A 116 0.66 -13.43 8.73
N ASN A 117 1.26 -13.86 9.84
CA ASN A 117 1.12 -13.23 11.14
C ASN A 117 2.46 -12.65 11.55
N LEU A 118 2.59 -11.33 11.54
CA LEU A 118 3.83 -10.64 11.90
C LEU A 118 3.68 -9.86 13.21
N MET A 119 4.81 -9.56 13.84
CA MET A 119 4.84 -8.71 15.02
C MET A 119 4.37 -7.29 14.67
N LEU A 120 3.45 -6.75 15.47
CA LEU A 120 2.92 -5.40 15.27
C LEU A 120 3.36 -4.49 16.42
N ALA A 121 3.73 -3.26 16.09
CA ALA A 121 4.16 -2.30 17.09
C ALA A 121 2.98 -1.65 17.82
N GLU A 122 3.12 -1.40 19.12
CA GLU A 122 2.32 -0.40 19.84
C GLU A 122 2.86 1.02 19.60
N THR A 123 2.14 2.04 20.03
CA THR A 123 2.59 3.44 19.96
C THR A 123 3.35 3.79 21.22
N TYR A 124 4.55 4.38 21.08
CA TYR A 124 5.23 5.02 22.20
C TYR A 124 4.49 6.32 22.55
N VAL A 125 4.16 6.48 23.83
CA VAL A 125 3.52 7.70 24.35
C VAL A 125 4.62 8.54 24.98
N MET A 126 4.85 9.75 24.45
CA MET A 126 5.97 10.62 24.87
C MET A 126 5.93 10.91 26.38
N ASP A 127 4.74 11.26 26.89
CA ASP A 127 4.49 11.51 28.32
C ASP A 127 4.14 10.22 29.09
N GLY A 128 4.44 9.07 28.49
CA GLY A 128 4.15 7.75 29.05
C GLY A 128 5.17 7.31 30.09
N LYS A 129 4.79 6.27 30.84
CA LYS A 129 5.64 5.66 31.88
C LYS A 129 6.77 4.77 31.34
N VAL A 130 6.82 4.54 30.02
CA VAL A 130 7.84 3.66 29.43
C VAL A 130 9.15 4.42 29.31
N ASP A 131 10.17 3.93 30.03
CA ASP A 131 11.56 4.36 29.88
C ASP A 131 12.20 3.65 28.68
N PRO A 132 12.65 4.39 27.64
CA PRO A 132 13.26 3.80 26.46
C PRO A 132 14.73 3.42 26.67
N SER A 133 15.33 3.76 27.82
CA SER A 133 16.74 3.49 28.11
C SER A 133 17.05 1.99 28.02
N GLY A 134 18.09 1.66 27.25
CA GLY A 134 18.52 0.29 26.98
C GLY A 134 17.75 -0.42 25.86
N TRP A 135 16.68 0.17 25.31
CA TRP A 135 16.01 -0.38 24.12
C TRP A 135 16.84 -0.11 22.87
N TRP A 136 16.66 -0.95 21.85
CA TRP A 136 17.19 -0.70 20.52
C TRP A 136 16.27 0.24 19.75
N MET A 137 16.85 1.06 18.90
CA MET A 137 16.21 2.13 18.16
C MET A 137 16.65 2.08 16.70
N SER A 138 15.73 2.26 15.77
CA SER A 138 16.04 2.40 14.35
C SER A 138 15.13 3.43 13.68
N GLU A 139 15.55 3.98 12.55
CA GLU A 139 14.67 4.80 11.71
C GLU A 139 13.41 4.00 11.34
N LYS A 140 12.25 4.62 11.48
CA LYS A 140 11.00 4.09 10.95
C LYS A 140 10.93 4.43 9.46
N LEU A 141 10.91 3.39 8.64
CA LEU A 141 10.82 3.54 7.19
C LEU A 141 9.36 3.65 6.74
N ASP A 142 9.08 4.62 5.86
CA ASP A 142 7.79 4.76 5.16
C ASP A 142 7.87 4.05 3.79
N GLY A 143 7.90 2.72 3.83
CA GLY A 143 7.97 1.87 2.64
C GLY A 143 6.78 0.92 2.55
N VAL A 144 7.04 -0.28 2.01
CA VAL A 144 6.06 -1.36 1.97
C VAL A 144 6.60 -2.57 2.70
N ARG A 145 6.08 -2.83 3.91
CA ARG A 145 6.44 -4.01 4.70
C ARG A 145 6.28 -5.31 3.91
N ALA A 146 7.33 -6.10 3.88
CA ALA A 146 7.35 -7.40 3.25
C ALA A 146 7.87 -8.47 4.21
N TYR A 147 7.24 -9.64 4.14
CA TYR A 147 7.66 -10.86 4.80
C TYR A 147 8.21 -11.82 3.75
N TRP A 148 9.43 -12.28 3.91
CA TRP A 148 10.03 -13.30 3.06
C TRP A 148 10.02 -14.64 3.79
N ASP A 149 9.47 -15.67 3.16
CA ASP A 149 9.32 -17.02 3.75
C ASP A 149 10.37 -18.04 3.28
N GLY A 150 11.46 -17.57 2.68
CA GLY A 150 12.45 -18.41 2.01
C GLY A 150 12.18 -18.65 0.52
N SER A 151 11.01 -18.24 0.00
CA SER A 151 10.67 -18.43 -1.42
C SER A 151 9.89 -17.28 -2.05
N SER A 152 8.97 -16.67 -1.30
CA SER A 152 8.03 -15.66 -1.76
C SER A 152 7.98 -14.48 -0.79
N MET A 153 7.71 -13.30 -1.33
CA MET A 153 7.49 -12.10 -0.54
C MET A 153 6.00 -11.87 -0.34
N TRP A 154 5.61 -11.55 0.90
CA TRP A 154 4.22 -11.41 1.29
C TRP A 154 3.98 -10.08 2.00
N SER A 155 2.84 -9.47 1.70
CA SER A 155 2.33 -8.34 2.45
C SER A 155 1.80 -8.78 3.82
N ARG A 156 1.62 -7.79 4.71
CA ARG A 156 0.88 -7.97 5.98
C ARG A 156 -0.52 -8.56 5.79
N ALA A 157 -1.17 -8.28 4.65
CA ALA A 157 -2.51 -8.77 4.33
C ALA A 157 -2.50 -10.18 3.71
N SER A 158 -1.36 -10.88 3.73
CA SER A 158 -1.16 -12.20 3.12
C SER A 158 -1.31 -12.23 1.59
N ASN A 159 -1.24 -11.06 0.93
CA ASN A 159 -1.08 -11.00 -0.52
C ASN A 159 0.39 -11.24 -0.88
N CYS A 160 0.65 -12.15 -1.81
CA CYS A 160 1.98 -12.36 -2.38
C CYS A 160 2.35 -11.19 -3.30
N TYR A 161 3.57 -10.67 -3.16
CA TYR A 161 4.14 -9.69 -4.08
C TYR A 161 4.74 -10.40 -5.30
N GLU A 162 4.47 -9.88 -6.49
CA GLU A 162 5.06 -10.36 -7.73
C GLU A 162 6.47 -9.78 -7.93
N ALA A 163 7.37 -10.11 -6.99
CA ALA A 163 8.77 -9.71 -7.05
C ALA A 163 9.51 -10.46 -8.18
N PRO A 164 10.38 -9.79 -8.96
CA PRO A 164 11.15 -10.45 -10.01
C PRO A 164 12.01 -11.58 -9.47
N GLU A 165 12.19 -12.65 -10.24
CA GLU A 165 13.08 -13.76 -9.87
C GLU A 165 14.52 -13.31 -9.60
N SER A 166 15.00 -12.30 -10.34
CA SER A 166 16.33 -11.72 -10.11
C SER A 166 16.48 -11.11 -8.72
N PHE A 167 15.42 -10.50 -8.18
CA PHE A 167 15.43 -9.94 -6.82
C PHE A 167 15.38 -11.07 -5.79
N LYS A 168 14.47 -12.04 -5.97
CA LYS A 168 14.33 -13.20 -5.07
C LYS A 168 15.60 -14.05 -5.01
N ALA A 169 16.34 -14.16 -6.11
CA ALA A 169 17.62 -14.87 -6.15
C ALA A 169 18.71 -14.26 -5.25
N THR A 170 18.54 -13.01 -4.80
CA THR A 170 19.45 -12.37 -3.82
C THR A 170 19.13 -12.72 -2.37
N LEU A 171 17.98 -13.36 -2.12
CA LEU A 171 17.46 -13.64 -0.77
C LEU A 171 17.75 -15.08 -0.35
N PRO A 172 17.97 -15.34 0.95
CA PRO A 172 18.21 -16.69 1.45
C PRO A 172 16.97 -17.57 1.33
N ASN A 173 17.12 -18.87 1.09
CA ASN A 173 15.99 -19.82 1.13
C ASN A 173 15.88 -20.57 2.47
N ASP A 174 16.80 -20.31 3.39
CA ASP A 174 16.94 -20.96 4.69
C ASP A 174 16.50 -20.07 5.87
N MET A 175 15.96 -18.87 5.59
CA MET A 175 15.60 -17.90 6.61
C MET A 175 14.35 -17.10 6.26
N ASN A 176 13.51 -16.89 7.29
CA ASN A 176 12.29 -16.10 7.21
C ASN A 176 12.56 -14.67 7.69
N LEU A 177 12.34 -13.67 6.83
CA LEU A 177 12.75 -12.29 7.09
C LEU A 177 11.57 -11.34 7.19
N ASP A 178 11.65 -10.38 8.10
CA ASP A 178 10.74 -9.24 8.20
C ASP A 178 11.50 -7.96 7.88
N GLY A 179 10.98 -7.19 6.94
CA GLY A 179 11.63 -5.98 6.47
C GLY A 179 10.68 -5.03 5.76
N GLU A 180 11.25 -3.94 5.29
CA GLU A 180 10.55 -2.94 4.50
C GLU A 180 11.15 -2.90 3.09
N LEU A 181 10.32 -3.05 2.05
CA LEU A 181 10.70 -2.68 0.70
C LEU A 181 10.70 -1.16 0.61
N TRP A 182 11.86 -0.58 0.35
CA TRP A 182 12.07 0.86 0.51
C TRP A 182 12.98 1.41 -0.59
N MET A 183 12.63 2.59 -1.13
CA MET A 183 13.39 3.26 -2.18
C MET A 183 14.18 4.45 -1.65
N GLN A 184 13.52 5.32 -0.90
CA GLN A 184 14.10 6.51 -0.27
C GLN A 184 13.07 7.15 0.67
N ARG A 185 13.49 8.15 1.43
CA ARG A 185 12.58 9.00 2.22
C ARG A 185 11.59 9.70 1.29
N ASP A 186 10.36 9.90 1.76
CA ASP A 186 9.28 10.54 1.01
C ASP A 186 8.85 9.84 -0.31
N ALA A 187 9.20 8.57 -0.52
CA ALA A 187 8.87 7.83 -1.74
C ALA A 187 7.86 6.69 -1.53
N PHE A 188 6.99 6.79 -0.52
CA PHE A 188 5.98 5.76 -0.23
C PHE A 188 5.07 5.48 -1.42
N ASP A 189 4.45 6.51 -2.01
CA ASP A 189 3.48 6.32 -3.10
C ASP A 189 4.15 5.72 -4.35
N GLU A 190 5.38 6.13 -4.64
CA GLU A 190 6.19 5.57 -5.72
C GLU A 190 6.54 4.10 -5.46
N THR A 191 7.07 3.79 -4.26
CA THR A 191 7.43 2.44 -3.84
C THR A 191 6.23 1.51 -3.90
N SER A 192 5.11 1.97 -3.34
CA SER A 192 3.85 1.24 -3.28
C SER A 192 3.23 1.03 -4.68
N GLY A 193 3.28 2.04 -5.53
CA GLY A 193 2.86 1.95 -6.93
C GLY A 193 3.67 0.91 -7.70
N LEU A 194 5.00 0.98 -7.59
CA LEU A 194 5.92 0.05 -8.25
C LEU A 194 5.62 -1.41 -7.83
N ILE A 195 5.54 -1.69 -6.53
CA ILE A 195 5.28 -3.05 -6.03
C ILE A 195 3.92 -3.58 -6.49
N ARG A 196 2.88 -2.73 -6.55
CA ARG A 196 1.54 -3.13 -7.03
C ARG A 196 1.46 -3.37 -8.54
N SER A 197 2.36 -2.76 -9.32
CA SER A 197 2.37 -2.91 -10.78
C SER A 197 2.90 -4.26 -11.27
N GLY A 198 3.42 -5.12 -10.37
CA GLY A 198 3.84 -6.49 -10.70
C GLY A 198 4.85 -6.53 -11.85
N ALA A 199 4.67 -7.47 -12.79
CA ALA A 199 5.58 -7.68 -13.92
C ALA A 199 5.89 -6.41 -14.76
N ALA A 200 4.94 -5.47 -14.87
CA ALA A 200 5.15 -4.22 -15.61
C ALA A 200 6.25 -3.34 -15.00
N SER A 201 6.59 -3.55 -13.73
CA SER A 201 7.56 -2.75 -12.98
C SER A 201 8.92 -3.40 -12.78
N TRP A 202 9.11 -4.67 -13.18
CA TRP A 202 10.30 -5.45 -12.82
C TRP A 202 11.63 -4.78 -13.18
N LYS A 203 11.69 -4.03 -14.29
CA LYS A 203 12.87 -3.26 -14.69
C LYS A 203 13.27 -2.13 -13.74
N LYS A 204 12.39 -1.76 -12.81
CA LYS A 204 12.57 -0.67 -11.82
C LYS A 204 12.82 -1.21 -10.41
N TRP A 205 12.80 -2.54 -10.20
CA TRP A 205 13.07 -3.16 -8.90
C TRP A 205 14.53 -3.03 -8.47
N ASP A 206 15.42 -2.69 -9.40
CA ASP A 206 16.77 -2.24 -9.09
C ASP A 206 16.76 -0.99 -8.20
N ARG A 207 15.67 -0.23 -8.09
CA ARG A 207 15.58 0.94 -7.19
C ARG A 207 15.12 0.59 -5.77
N ILE A 208 14.74 -0.67 -5.51
CA ILE A 208 14.17 -1.10 -4.22
C ILE A 208 15.25 -1.80 -3.39
N VAL A 209 15.37 -1.39 -2.13
CA VAL A 209 16.16 -2.13 -1.12
C VAL A 209 15.20 -2.83 -0.18
N TYR A 210 15.48 -4.09 0.15
CA TYR A 210 14.81 -4.79 1.23
C TYR A 210 15.55 -4.55 2.54
N MET A 211 15.06 -3.59 3.33
CA MET A 211 15.63 -3.19 4.61
C MET A 211 15.10 -4.12 5.71
N VAL A 212 15.88 -5.13 6.04
CA VAL A 212 15.52 -6.19 6.99
C VAL A 212 15.82 -5.76 8.42
N PHE A 213 14.88 -6.00 9.33
CA PHE A 213 15.00 -5.62 10.74
C PHE A 213 14.70 -6.76 11.72
N ASP A 214 14.23 -7.93 11.25
CA ASP A 214 14.02 -9.09 12.12
C ASP A 214 13.99 -10.43 11.36
N ILE A 215 14.06 -11.53 12.12
CA ILE A 215 13.90 -12.91 11.65
C ILE A 215 12.60 -13.46 12.22
N VAL A 216 11.67 -13.87 11.36
CA VAL A 216 10.33 -14.33 11.76
C VAL A 216 10.39 -15.78 12.23
N GLY A 217 9.89 -16.03 13.43
CA GLY A 217 9.78 -17.39 13.99
C GLY A 217 11.05 -17.90 14.68
N ASP A 218 12.13 -17.12 14.66
CA ASP A 218 13.31 -17.40 15.48
C ASP A 218 13.00 -17.08 16.96
N THR A 219 13.30 -18.04 17.83
CA THR A 219 12.99 -18.02 19.27
C THR A 219 14.08 -17.36 20.10
N ASN A 220 15.22 -17.01 19.50
CA ASN A 220 16.31 -16.32 20.19
C ASN A 220 15.92 -14.88 20.56
N PRO A 221 16.59 -14.26 21.57
CA PRO A 221 16.44 -12.85 21.88
C PRO A 221 16.83 -11.93 20.70
N PHE A 222 16.27 -10.73 20.64
CA PHE A 222 16.44 -9.79 19.53
C PHE A 222 17.90 -9.54 19.13
N GLU A 223 18.79 -9.39 20.11
CA GLU A 223 20.23 -9.16 19.87
C GLU A 223 20.88 -10.31 19.10
N GLN A 224 20.52 -11.55 19.40
CA GLN A 224 21.04 -12.71 18.70
C GLN A 224 20.48 -12.79 17.28
N ARG A 225 19.20 -12.43 17.08
CA ARG A 225 18.61 -12.36 15.73
C ARG A 225 19.26 -11.27 14.89
N LEU A 226 19.55 -10.11 15.49
CA LEU A 226 20.27 -9.02 14.83
C LEU A 226 21.70 -9.44 14.47
N GLU A 227 22.40 -10.14 15.36
CA GLU A 227 23.74 -10.67 15.08
C GLU A 227 23.72 -11.71 13.95
N THR A 228 22.72 -12.60 13.91
CA THR A 228 22.51 -13.52 12.77
C THR A 228 22.33 -12.76 11.45
N LEU A 229 21.50 -11.71 11.44
CA LEU A 229 21.33 -10.86 10.25
C LEU A 229 22.66 -10.21 9.83
N LYS A 230 23.40 -9.67 10.80
CA LYS A 230 24.71 -9.05 10.57
C LYS A 230 25.73 -10.03 9.99
N GLN A 231 25.82 -11.24 10.53
CA GLN A 231 26.72 -12.27 10.02
C GLN A 231 26.35 -12.71 8.59
N ARG A 232 25.05 -12.73 8.28
CA ARG A 232 24.56 -13.16 6.97
C ARG A 232 24.67 -12.09 5.88
N PHE A 233 24.42 -10.83 6.21
CA PHE A 233 24.24 -9.75 5.23
C PHE A 233 25.21 -8.57 5.40
N GLY A 234 26.12 -8.65 6.36
CA GLY A 234 27.09 -7.59 6.66
C GLY A 234 26.61 -6.61 7.72
N GLU A 235 27.45 -5.60 7.99
CA GLU A 235 27.17 -4.61 9.04
C GLU A 235 25.84 -3.87 8.80
N PRO A 236 25.02 -3.66 9.84
CA PRO A 236 23.80 -2.88 9.73
C PRO A 236 24.06 -1.45 9.24
N GLN A 237 23.25 -0.99 8.30
CA GLN A 237 23.43 0.28 7.59
C GLN A 237 22.30 1.26 7.90
N THR A 238 22.61 2.55 7.92
CA THR A 238 21.55 3.57 7.92
C THR A 238 20.84 3.57 6.57
N PRO A 239 19.60 4.09 6.49
CA PRO A 239 18.91 4.25 5.21
C PRO A 239 19.70 5.13 4.23
N SER A 240 20.47 6.12 4.73
CA SER A 240 21.33 6.96 3.89
C SER A 240 22.54 6.19 3.33
N ASP A 241 23.20 5.36 4.15
CA ASP A 241 24.33 4.55 3.70
C ASP A 241 23.90 3.55 2.62
N ALA A 242 22.76 2.87 2.85
CA ALA A 242 22.20 1.87 1.94
C ALA A 242 21.99 2.43 0.51
N LEU A 243 21.49 3.67 0.40
CA LEU A 243 21.29 4.34 -0.89
C LEU A 243 22.57 4.83 -1.55
N SER A 244 23.58 5.19 -0.75
CA SER A 244 24.85 5.68 -1.28
C SER A 244 25.72 4.54 -1.84
N GLN A 245 25.59 3.34 -1.27
CA GLN A 245 26.45 2.19 -1.58
C GLN A 245 25.80 1.20 -2.57
N GLN A 246 24.46 1.17 -2.66
CA GLN A 246 23.75 0.31 -3.60
C GLN A 246 22.97 1.13 -4.62
N LYS A 247 22.94 0.69 -5.88
CA LYS A 247 21.99 1.20 -6.88
C LYS A 247 20.53 0.75 -6.62
N GLY A 248 20.29 0.09 -5.47
CA GLY A 248 19.12 -0.70 -5.08
C GLY A 248 19.18 -2.14 -5.63
N GLY A 249 18.11 -2.91 -5.44
CA GLY A 249 17.98 -4.31 -5.90
C GLY A 249 18.54 -5.35 -4.94
N GLY A 250 18.84 -4.98 -3.69
CA GLY A 250 19.50 -5.84 -2.71
C GLY A 250 18.82 -5.89 -1.34
N ILE A 251 19.43 -6.68 -0.45
CA ILE A 251 19.08 -6.82 0.96
C ILE A 251 20.07 -6.05 1.82
N VAL A 252 19.57 -5.34 2.83
CA VAL A 252 20.37 -4.58 3.79
C VAL A 252 19.79 -4.76 5.18
N VAL A 253 20.65 -4.93 6.19
CA VAL A 253 20.23 -4.96 7.59
C VAL A 253 20.07 -3.52 8.07
N LEU A 254 18.88 -3.18 8.58
CA LEU A 254 18.62 -1.84 9.10
C LEU A 254 19.39 -1.61 10.40
N LYS A 255 20.16 -0.51 10.46
CA LYS A 255 20.90 -0.11 11.66
C LYS A 255 20.00 -0.04 12.89
N GLN A 256 20.48 -0.66 13.96
CA GLN A 256 19.90 -0.59 15.30
C GLN A 256 20.90 0.10 16.22
N GLU A 257 20.44 1.06 17.00
CA GLU A 257 21.24 1.81 17.96
C GLU A 257 20.62 1.69 19.36
N LYS A 258 21.45 1.61 20.40
CA LYS A 258 20.95 1.50 21.76
C LYS A 258 20.55 2.89 22.27
N CYS A 259 19.27 3.05 22.59
CA CYS A 259 18.75 4.25 23.22
C CYS A 259 19.29 4.34 24.66
N THR A 260 19.86 5.49 25.02
CA THR A 260 20.51 5.68 26.34
C THR A 260 19.63 6.44 27.32
N SER A 261 18.66 7.20 26.82
CA SER A 261 17.74 8.01 27.61
C SER A 261 16.55 8.48 26.76
N ARG A 262 15.53 9.04 27.41
CA ARG A 262 14.44 9.73 26.69
C ARG A 262 14.97 10.91 25.87
N ASP A 263 15.95 11.65 26.38
CA ASP A 263 16.51 12.80 25.66
C ASP A 263 17.25 12.35 24.39
N HIS A 264 18.00 11.25 24.45
CA HIS A 264 18.62 10.64 23.28
C HIS A 264 17.56 10.25 22.24
N LEU A 265 16.46 9.61 22.66
CA LEU A 265 15.34 9.28 21.76
C LEU A 265 14.78 10.52 21.04
N LEU A 266 14.55 11.60 21.77
CA LEU A 266 13.98 12.83 21.22
C LEU A 266 14.96 13.55 20.28
N GLU A 267 16.24 13.55 20.62
CA GLU A 267 17.28 14.12 19.76
C GLU A 267 17.40 13.34 18.44
N GLU A 268 17.40 12.01 18.51
CA GLU A 268 17.47 11.17 17.31
C GLU A 268 16.21 11.30 16.46
N LEU A 269 15.03 11.37 17.08
CA LEU A 269 13.78 11.61 16.37
C LEU A 269 13.86 12.91 15.56
N LYS A 270 14.34 13.98 16.19
CA LYS A 270 14.51 15.29 15.54
C LYS A 270 15.53 15.22 14.40
N LYS A 271 16.64 14.49 14.56
CA LYS A 271 17.64 14.29 13.49
C LYS A 271 17.04 13.58 12.29
N VAL A 272 16.32 12.48 12.52
CA VAL A 272 15.65 11.70 11.47
C VAL A 272 14.59 12.53 10.76
N GLU A 273 13.74 13.24 11.50
CA GLU A 273 12.70 14.11 10.92
C GLU A 273 13.31 15.29 10.12
N ALA A 274 14.45 15.83 10.56
CA ALA A 274 15.13 16.93 9.87
C ALA A 274 15.67 16.54 8.49
N VAL A 275 15.79 15.25 8.19
CA VAL A 275 16.19 14.73 6.87
C VAL A 275 15.03 14.02 6.15
N GLY A 276 13.79 14.19 6.63
CA GLY A 276 12.57 13.66 6.02
C GLY A 276 12.22 12.21 6.40
N GLY A 277 12.82 11.66 7.46
CA GLY A 277 12.45 10.34 7.96
C GLY A 277 11.11 10.36 8.70
N GLU A 278 10.41 9.22 8.75
CA GLU A 278 9.03 9.15 9.26
C GLU A 278 8.95 9.15 10.80
N GLY A 279 10.02 8.73 11.47
CA GLY A 279 10.08 8.60 12.92
C GLY A 279 11.04 7.50 13.34
N LEU A 280 10.79 6.87 14.49
CA LEU A 280 11.64 5.81 15.03
C LEU A 280 10.83 4.57 15.41
N MET A 281 11.52 3.44 15.45
CA MET A 281 11.04 2.18 16.03
C MET A 281 11.89 1.87 17.26
N LEU A 282 11.27 1.40 18.33
CA LEU A 282 11.92 0.94 19.55
C LEU A 282 11.68 -0.56 19.72
N ARG A 283 12.74 -1.31 20.01
CA ARG A 283 12.71 -2.75 20.31
C ARG A 283 13.32 -3.03 21.66
N LYS A 284 12.56 -3.63 22.58
CA LYS A 284 13.03 -3.93 23.93
C LYS A 284 14.18 -4.92 23.88
N ALA A 285 15.26 -4.62 24.61
CA ALA A 285 16.37 -5.54 24.75
C ALA A 285 15.93 -6.90 25.28
N GLY A 286 16.50 -7.98 24.76
CA GLY A 286 16.18 -9.35 25.12
C GLY A 286 14.79 -9.83 24.68
N SER A 287 14.04 -9.07 23.88
CA SER A 287 12.67 -9.45 23.48
C SER A 287 12.64 -10.59 22.46
N GLN A 288 11.69 -11.50 22.65
CA GLN A 288 11.36 -12.55 21.68
C GLN A 288 10.55 -11.98 20.52
N TYR A 289 10.46 -12.72 19.43
CA TYR A 289 9.54 -12.42 18.35
C TYR A 289 8.11 -12.84 18.74
N GLU A 290 7.12 -11.97 18.50
CA GLU A 290 5.72 -12.25 18.83
C GLU A 290 4.83 -12.11 17.60
N HIS A 291 4.00 -13.10 17.28
CA HIS A 291 3.06 -13.06 16.15
C HIS A 291 1.77 -12.26 16.45
N LYS A 292 1.91 -11.12 17.12
CA LYS A 292 0.80 -10.25 17.54
C LYS A 292 1.28 -8.81 17.72
N ARG A 293 0.35 -7.94 18.10
CA ARG A 293 0.72 -6.62 18.63
C ARG A 293 1.45 -6.80 19.94
N SER A 294 2.65 -6.24 20.03
CA SER A 294 3.54 -6.43 21.17
C SER A 294 3.92 -5.10 21.80
N ARG A 295 4.02 -5.13 23.14
CA ARG A 295 4.52 -4.05 23.97
C ARG A 295 6.05 -3.92 23.94
N THR A 296 6.75 -4.89 23.34
CA THR A 296 8.21 -4.89 23.21
C THR A 296 8.69 -4.30 21.88
N LEU A 297 7.77 -3.97 20.98
CA LEU A 297 8.04 -3.23 19.74
C LEU A 297 7.14 -1.99 19.72
N LEU A 298 7.74 -0.80 19.75
CA LEU A 298 7.00 0.46 19.78
C LEU A 298 7.37 1.31 18.56
N LYS A 299 6.40 2.05 18.03
CA LYS A 299 6.62 3.09 17.03
C LYS A 299 6.57 4.46 17.71
N VAL A 300 7.57 5.27 17.44
CA VAL A 300 7.71 6.64 17.93
C VAL A 300 7.41 7.56 16.75
N LYS A 301 6.38 8.38 16.90
CA LYS A 301 5.92 9.31 15.86
C LYS A 301 5.59 10.64 16.49
N THR A 302 5.94 11.72 15.79
CA THR A 302 5.44 13.04 16.10
C THR A 302 4.04 13.20 15.49
N PHE A 303 3.16 13.88 16.24
CA PHE A 303 1.88 14.33 15.72
C PHE A 303 1.92 15.84 15.61
N TYR A 304 1.38 16.35 14.53
CA TYR A 304 1.12 17.77 14.32
C TYR A 304 -0.35 18.03 14.57
N ASP A 305 -0.65 19.10 15.29
CA ASP A 305 -2.00 19.60 15.46
C ASP A 305 -2.19 20.78 14.50
N ALA A 306 -3.29 20.75 13.77
CA ALA A 306 -3.70 21.81 12.86
C ALA A 306 -5.22 21.94 12.89
N GLU A 307 -5.73 22.90 12.12
CA GLU A 307 -7.12 23.29 12.18
C GLU A 307 -7.70 23.34 10.79
N ALA A 308 -8.96 22.95 10.67
CA ALA A 308 -9.65 22.92 9.39
C ALA A 308 -11.11 23.29 9.60
N VAL A 309 -11.69 23.97 8.62
CA VAL A 309 -13.12 24.28 8.62
C VAL A 309 -13.89 23.10 8.03
N VAL A 310 -14.98 22.69 8.69
CA VAL A 310 -15.89 21.66 8.18
C VAL A 310 -16.64 22.23 6.99
N ILE A 311 -16.56 21.56 5.83
CA ILE A 311 -17.24 21.98 4.60
C ILE A 311 -18.35 21.02 4.17
N ALA A 312 -18.32 19.76 4.64
CA ALA A 312 -19.42 18.83 4.48
C ALA A 312 -19.38 17.71 5.53
N ILE A 313 -20.54 17.13 5.81
CA ILE A 313 -20.71 15.94 6.63
C ILE A 313 -20.94 14.76 5.68
N GLU A 314 -20.14 13.71 5.78
CA GLU A 314 -20.28 12.52 4.95
C GLU A 314 -20.90 11.37 5.73
N GLU A 315 -21.88 10.69 5.15
CA GLU A 315 -22.53 9.52 5.74
C GLU A 315 -21.53 8.36 5.90
N GLY A 316 -21.69 7.58 6.97
CA GLY A 316 -20.85 6.42 7.24
C GLY A 316 -21.37 5.13 6.62
N ASP A 317 -20.44 4.20 6.45
CA ASP A 317 -20.75 2.83 6.06
C ASP A 317 -20.68 1.88 7.27
N GLY A 318 -21.20 0.66 7.09
CA GLY A 318 -21.11 -0.43 8.07
C GLY A 318 -21.69 -0.03 9.44
N LYS A 319 -20.86 -0.04 10.48
CA LYS A 319 -21.28 0.32 11.85
C LYS A 319 -21.75 1.78 12.01
N ASN A 320 -21.47 2.64 11.03
CA ASN A 320 -21.86 4.05 11.03
C ASN A 320 -22.91 4.37 9.97
N LYS A 321 -23.61 3.37 9.41
CA LYS A 321 -24.70 3.59 8.46
C LYS A 321 -25.82 4.46 9.05
N GLY A 322 -26.30 5.45 8.28
CA GLY A 322 -27.34 6.38 8.73
C GLY A 322 -26.86 7.46 9.71
N ARG A 323 -25.54 7.59 9.93
CA ARG A 323 -24.94 8.65 10.78
C ARG A 323 -23.60 9.13 10.20
N MET A 324 -22.97 10.13 10.80
CA MET A 324 -21.72 10.69 10.25
C MET A 324 -20.60 9.65 10.20
N GLY A 325 -20.08 9.38 9.01
CA GLY A 325 -18.88 8.58 8.76
C GLY A 325 -17.59 9.37 8.78
N ALA A 326 -17.62 10.58 8.25
CA ALA A 326 -16.46 11.48 8.22
C ALA A 326 -16.91 12.94 8.09
N LEU A 327 -16.01 13.86 8.43
CA LEU A 327 -16.11 15.26 8.06
C LEU A 327 -15.20 15.52 6.87
N ARG A 328 -15.72 16.15 5.83
CA ARG A 328 -14.90 16.78 4.80
C ARG A 328 -14.52 18.17 5.28
N CYS A 329 -13.22 18.43 5.34
CA CYS A 329 -12.67 19.66 5.90
C CYS A 329 -11.80 20.39 4.88
N ARG A 330 -11.62 21.70 5.08
CA ARG A 330 -10.73 22.56 4.30
C ARG A 330 -9.69 23.21 5.20
N MET A 331 -8.42 23.12 4.80
CA MET A 331 -7.26 23.73 5.44
C MET A 331 -7.17 25.24 5.19
N GLU A 332 -6.25 25.92 5.88
CA GLU A 332 -5.95 27.34 5.63
C GLU A 332 -5.46 27.56 4.20
N ASN A 333 -4.59 26.68 3.70
CA ASN A 333 -4.09 26.72 2.32
C ASN A 333 -5.14 26.35 1.24
N GLY A 334 -6.40 26.08 1.62
CA GLY A 334 -7.50 25.75 0.72
C GLY A 334 -7.64 24.27 0.35
N SER A 335 -6.67 23.43 0.70
CA SER A 335 -6.72 21.99 0.43
C SER A 335 -7.86 21.32 1.19
N THR A 336 -8.51 20.33 0.56
CA THR A 336 -9.61 19.59 1.18
C THR A 336 -9.24 18.15 1.46
N PHE A 337 -9.71 17.62 2.59
CA PHE A 337 -9.42 16.26 3.02
C PHE A 337 -10.55 15.71 3.90
N LYS A 338 -10.49 14.41 4.22
CA LYS A 338 -11.49 13.74 5.08
C LYS A 338 -10.91 13.42 6.44
N VAL A 339 -11.65 13.74 7.50
CA VAL A 339 -11.39 13.29 8.87
C VAL A 339 -12.41 12.22 9.22
N GLY A 340 -11.97 10.96 9.29
CA GLY A 340 -12.84 9.80 9.52
C GLY A 340 -12.70 9.14 10.89
N THR A 341 -11.75 9.57 11.72
CA THR A 341 -11.41 8.92 13.00
C THR A 341 -11.28 9.93 14.14
N GLY A 342 -11.22 9.48 15.40
CA GLY A 342 -11.12 10.35 16.59
C GLY A 342 -12.45 10.80 17.19
N PHE A 343 -13.56 10.53 16.50
CA PHE A 343 -14.90 10.88 16.98
C PHE A 343 -15.43 9.88 18.01
N LYS A 344 -16.05 10.42 19.07
CA LYS A 344 -16.96 9.68 19.96
C LYS A 344 -18.26 9.37 19.22
N ASP A 345 -19.01 8.37 19.67
CA ASP A 345 -20.33 8.06 19.09
C ASP A 345 -21.32 9.24 19.20
N SER A 346 -21.19 10.09 20.22
CA SER A 346 -21.98 11.33 20.34
C SER A 346 -21.74 12.27 19.15
N HIS A 347 -20.49 12.46 18.73
CA HIS A 347 -20.16 13.26 17.54
C HIS A 347 -20.66 12.60 16.24
N ARG A 348 -20.80 11.27 16.21
CA ARG A 348 -21.34 10.56 15.04
C ARG A 348 -22.83 10.84 14.85
N ASN A 349 -23.56 10.93 15.95
CA ASN A 349 -24.99 11.22 15.96
C ASN A 349 -25.26 12.73 15.84
N HIS A 350 -24.38 13.56 16.41
CA HIS A 350 -24.44 15.02 16.39
C HIS A 350 -23.10 15.57 15.86
N PRO A 351 -22.93 15.58 14.53
CA PRO A 351 -21.69 16.02 13.90
C PRO A 351 -21.44 17.51 14.13
N PRO A 352 -20.16 17.95 14.21
CA PRO A 352 -19.81 19.37 14.08
C PRO A 352 -20.42 19.95 12.81
N GLU A 353 -21.09 21.10 12.93
CA GLU A 353 -21.80 21.74 11.84
C GLU A 353 -20.85 22.24 10.75
N VAL A 354 -21.35 22.32 9.52
CA VAL A 354 -20.62 22.97 8.42
C VAL A 354 -20.32 24.42 8.80
N GLY A 355 -19.07 24.85 8.59
CA GLY A 355 -18.53 26.13 9.04
C GLY A 355 -17.79 26.08 10.36
N THR A 356 -17.93 25.01 11.14
CA THR A 356 -17.20 24.85 12.41
C THR A 356 -15.71 24.64 12.15
N VAL A 357 -14.84 25.32 12.89
CA VAL A 357 -13.40 25.03 12.92
C VAL A 357 -13.15 23.88 13.89
N ILE A 358 -12.45 22.85 13.41
CA ILE A 358 -12.05 21.71 14.23
C ILE A 358 -10.53 21.68 14.36
N THR A 359 -10.06 21.21 15.51
CA THR A 359 -8.67 20.78 15.69
C THR A 359 -8.57 19.31 15.30
N TYR A 360 -7.60 19.00 14.47
CA TYR A 360 -7.24 17.63 14.10
C TYR A 360 -5.74 17.43 14.27
N LYS A 361 -5.36 16.18 14.53
CA LYS A 361 -3.96 15.79 14.55
C LYS A 361 -3.64 14.85 13.41
N PHE A 362 -2.42 14.93 12.91
CA PHE A 362 -1.94 14.12 11.79
C PHE A 362 -0.43 13.87 11.94
N GLN A 363 0.13 12.98 11.13
CA GLN A 363 1.55 12.61 11.23
C GLN A 363 2.40 13.31 10.18
N GLU A 364 1.86 13.48 8.97
CA GLU A 364 2.59 14.01 7.82
C GLU A 364 1.60 14.50 6.74
N LEU A 365 2.10 15.25 5.76
CA LEU A 365 1.33 15.65 4.57
C LEU A 365 1.65 14.73 3.38
N SER A 366 0.66 14.48 2.52
CA SER A 366 0.83 13.84 1.22
C SER A 366 1.66 14.73 0.28
N HIS A 367 2.00 14.22 -0.90
CA HIS A 367 2.69 15.01 -1.92
C HIS A 367 1.86 16.23 -2.36
N GLU A 368 0.53 16.11 -2.34
CA GLU A 368 -0.43 17.17 -2.63
C GLU A 368 -0.67 18.12 -1.44
N GLY A 369 0.04 17.94 -0.32
CA GLY A 369 -0.08 18.80 0.86
C GLY A 369 -1.28 18.50 1.75
N THR A 370 -1.92 17.34 1.60
CA THR A 370 -3.08 16.95 2.43
C THR A 370 -2.68 16.08 3.63
N PRO A 371 -3.30 16.20 4.81
CA PRO A 371 -2.97 15.40 5.99
C PRO A 371 -3.14 13.89 5.77
N ARG A 372 -2.09 13.10 6.03
CA ARG A 372 -2.17 11.63 6.10
C ARG A 372 -2.61 11.20 7.50
N PHE A 373 -3.57 10.28 7.53
CA PHE A 373 -4.15 9.68 8.74
C PHE A 373 -4.67 10.70 9.78
N PRO A 374 -5.48 11.69 9.37
CA PRO A 374 -5.98 12.70 10.29
C PRO A 374 -6.97 12.12 11.30
N VAL A 375 -6.86 12.60 12.54
CA VAL A 375 -7.67 12.19 13.68
C VAL A 375 -8.30 13.44 14.30
N PHE A 376 -9.62 13.45 14.44
CA PHE A 376 -10.34 14.52 15.14
C PHE A 376 -9.89 14.62 16.59
N VAL A 377 -9.57 15.83 17.05
CA VAL A 377 -9.22 16.13 18.45
C VAL A 377 -10.41 16.79 19.15
N GLY A 378 -10.96 17.85 18.56
CA GLY A 378 -12.02 18.64 19.17
C GLY A 378 -12.55 19.74 18.26
N ILE A 379 -13.63 20.40 18.70
CA ILE A 379 -14.08 21.66 18.11
C ILE A 379 -13.19 22.78 18.68
N ALA A 380 -12.64 23.62 17.80
CA ALA A 380 -11.88 24.80 18.17
C ALA A 380 -12.85 25.97 18.39
N ALA A 381 -13.58 25.95 19.51
CA ALA A 381 -14.67 26.89 19.77
C ALA A 381 -14.22 28.36 19.84
N ASP A 382 -12.93 28.59 20.09
CA ASP A 382 -12.28 29.89 20.13
C ASP A 382 -11.85 30.42 18.75
N LYS A 383 -12.06 29.65 17.67
CA LYS A 383 -11.50 29.96 16.35
C LYS A 383 -12.55 30.07 15.27
N THR A 384 -12.39 31.11 14.45
CA THR A 384 -13.24 31.41 13.29
C THR A 384 -12.55 31.10 11.97
N VAL A 385 -11.24 30.92 11.97
CA VAL A 385 -10.42 30.57 10.80
C VAL A 385 -9.50 29.39 11.13
N PRO A 386 -9.27 28.47 10.17
CA PRO A 386 -8.31 27.40 10.35
C PRO A 386 -6.87 27.93 10.25
N LYS A 387 -5.94 27.21 10.86
CA LYS A 387 -4.51 27.44 10.79
C LYS A 387 -3.78 26.14 10.51
N ASP A 388 -2.88 26.18 9.53
CA ASP A 388 -2.11 25.00 9.15
C ASP A 388 -0.92 24.78 10.10
N ALA A 389 -0.55 23.52 10.32
CA ALA A 389 0.67 23.18 11.05
C ALA A 389 1.89 23.42 10.18
N ILE A 390 2.99 23.87 10.80
CA ILE A 390 4.29 23.95 10.16
C ILE A 390 4.92 22.55 10.18
N VAL A 391 4.87 21.86 9.05
CA VAL A 391 5.43 20.51 8.89
C VAL A 391 6.77 20.58 8.19
N ARG A 392 7.85 20.20 8.89
CA ARG A 392 9.23 20.41 8.42
C ARG A 392 9.57 19.57 7.18
N SER A 393 9.04 18.36 7.06
CA SER A 393 9.21 17.53 5.86
C SER A 393 8.61 18.20 4.62
N THR A 394 7.51 18.93 4.77
CA THR A 394 6.90 19.71 3.68
C THR A 394 7.77 20.89 3.25
N LEU A 395 8.40 21.58 4.20
CA LEU A 395 9.38 22.63 3.88
C LEU A 395 10.54 22.06 3.05
N LEU A 396 11.11 20.94 3.48
CA LEU A 396 12.19 20.26 2.75
C LEU A 396 11.76 19.78 1.35
N ARG A 397 10.54 19.28 1.19
CA ARG A 397 9.98 18.91 -0.13
C ARG A 397 9.82 20.13 -1.03
N THR A 398 9.30 21.24 -0.50
CA THR A 398 9.14 22.50 -1.24
C THR A 398 10.50 23.06 -1.65
N GLU A 399 11.48 23.04 -0.76
CA GLU A 399 12.87 23.44 -1.03
C GLU A 399 13.51 22.55 -2.10
N LYS A 400 13.37 21.22 -2.01
CA LYS A 400 13.85 20.30 -3.05
C LYS A 400 13.19 20.55 -4.40
N LYS A 401 11.87 20.77 -4.42
CA LYS A 401 11.12 21.05 -5.66
C LYS A 401 11.56 22.38 -6.28
N ALA A 402 11.77 23.40 -5.47
CA ALA A 402 12.31 24.68 -5.91
C ALA A 402 13.73 24.51 -6.49
N ALA A 403 14.61 23.79 -5.80
CA ALA A 403 15.96 23.51 -6.27
C ALA A 403 15.98 22.72 -7.58
N ALA A 404 15.11 21.70 -7.72
CA ALA A 404 14.99 20.92 -8.96
C ALA A 404 14.45 21.76 -10.12
N ALA A 405 13.49 22.65 -9.87
CA ALA A 405 12.97 23.57 -10.89
C ALA A 405 14.03 24.58 -11.34
N LEU A 406 14.85 25.09 -10.41
CA LEU A 406 16.01 25.93 -10.71
C LEU A 406 17.04 25.19 -11.57
N ALA A 407 17.42 23.98 -11.18
CA ALA A 407 18.39 23.17 -11.93
C ALA A 407 17.88 22.83 -13.36
N ALA A 408 16.59 22.54 -13.51
CA ALA A 408 15.99 22.29 -14.82
C ALA A 408 15.97 23.56 -15.70
N ALA A 409 15.70 24.73 -15.11
CA ALA A 409 15.76 26.01 -15.82
C ALA A 409 17.20 26.34 -16.27
N GLU A 410 18.20 26.07 -15.42
CA GLU A 410 19.63 26.25 -15.77
C GLU A 410 20.09 25.30 -16.89
N GLU A 411 19.62 24.04 -16.92
CA GLU A 411 19.88 23.11 -18.03
C GLU A 411 19.21 23.57 -19.35
N GLU A 412 18.00 24.11 -19.28
CA GLU A 412 17.27 24.65 -20.44
C GLU A 412 17.98 25.91 -21.00
N GLU A 413 18.51 26.77 -20.14
CA GLU A 413 19.29 27.95 -20.53
C GLU A 413 20.67 27.55 -21.12
N ALA A 414 21.33 26.53 -20.57
CA ALA A 414 22.60 26.03 -21.10
C ALA A 414 22.45 25.34 -22.48
N THR A 415 21.35 24.61 -22.69
CA THR A 415 21.07 23.94 -23.97
C THR A 415 20.68 24.91 -25.07
N THR A 416 19.92 25.96 -24.74
CA THR A 416 19.57 27.04 -25.69
C THR A 416 20.78 27.89 -26.09
N SER A 417 21.68 28.21 -25.15
CA SER A 417 22.95 28.91 -25.40
C SER A 417 23.92 28.10 -26.29
N SER A 418 24.02 26.79 -26.05
CA SER A 418 24.82 25.86 -26.86
C SER A 418 24.29 25.73 -28.30
N ALA A 419 22.96 25.66 -28.47
CA ALA A 419 22.32 25.64 -29.78
C ALA A 419 22.54 26.94 -30.58
N ALA A 420 22.48 28.10 -29.92
CA ALA A 420 22.76 29.40 -30.54
C ALA A 420 24.22 29.53 -31.00
N THR A 421 25.17 29.05 -30.19
CA THR A 421 26.60 29.07 -30.52
C THR A 421 26.94 28.13 -31.69
N THR A 422 26.25 26.99 -31.80
CA THR A 422 26.41 26.02 -32.90
C THR A 422 25.81 26.55 -34.21
N ALA A 423 24.70 27.30 -34.15
CA ALA A 423 24.11 27.97 -35.31
C ALA A 423 24.98 29.12 -35.85
N ALA A 424 25.61 29.90 -34.98
CA ALA A 424 26.49 31.01 -35.36
C ALA A 424 27.82 30.56 -36.02
N LYS A 425 28.32 29.36 -35.69
CA LYS A 425 29.49 28.77 -36.37
C LYS A 425 29.18 28.22 -37.76
N ARG A 426 27.92 27.89 -38.04
CA ARG A 426 27.47 27.33 -39.32
C ARG A 426 27.21 28.37 -40.40
N THR A 427 27.07 29.65 -40.02
CA THR A 427 26.84 30.79 -40.92
C THR A 427 28.12 31.55 -41.29
N LYS A 428 29.28 31.15 -40.75
CA LYS A 428 30.61 31.73 -41.01
C LYS A 428 31.52 30.85 -41.90
N LYS A 429 30.95 29.82 -42.53
CA LYS A 429 31.63 28.94 -43.48
C LYS A 429 30.81 28.93 -44.77
#